data_AF-A0A6G4V0K3-F1
#
_entry.id   AF-A0A6G4V0K3-F1
#
_cell.length_a   1.000
_cell.length_b   1.000
_cell.length_c   1.000
_cell.angle_alpha   90.00
_cell.angle_beta   90.00
_cell.angle_gamma   90.00
#
_symmetry.space_group_name_H-M   'P 1'
#
loop_
_entity.id
_entity.type
_entity.pdbx_description
1 polymer ?
#
loop_
_entity_poly.entity_id
_entity_poly.type
_entity_poly.pdbx_seq_one_letter_code
_entity_poly.pdbx_strand_id
1 'polypeptide(L)'
;MVAGGLWVLTPLAYLAPVIALSGLWAAFYTDRVLAQRRLHELIHVGGSATWGAEVPRRFRSAAERIRDGAYGEVVPYQNQIRAAGAKYHFVGAGKVWFETQIGIDVMPAKSEDENGDQGSADGNSRLRSLPSVEELLAGSRPGEGVVRFTPDDLHAHVARELQRPIDPLPDFHPDSAQEVFGVAAVAAERWVTLTPELWEGLVTLARDGVRAVDAQRAPKVARRFLCVRMTSWDGELVASLFVGFAYENHYLRVVVRPHVVNPIHPRLRKAETEAAPVSWSRRRRTAYLAAVDAGWVLVRLFKRPKNDEQSPAQDPGKGPVSLREVYSTRYMDDMLQYDDARRYIDMMQGRVLAAVEGFLVDHNVDTVAYREQITVVLNNGIINTGEMSNVQNQPGAVGSQQSAGGAT
;
A
#
# COMPACT_ATOMS: atom_id res chain seq x y z
N MET A 1 -31.71 70.06 36.89
CA MET A 1 -30.46 69.76 36.16
C MET A 1 -29.95 68.43 36.68
N VAL A 2 -30.19 67.36 35.92
CA VAL A 2 -29.83 65.99 36.30
C VAL A 2 -28.48 65.68 35.66
N ALA A 3 -27.45 65.56 36.50
CA ALA A 3 -26.14 65.05 36.11
C ALA A 3 -25.74 64.02 37.16
N GLY A 4 -25.28 62.85 36.70
CA GLY A 4 -24.63 61.85 37.54
C GLY A 4 -25.32 60.49 37.51
N GLY A 5 -24.98 59.69 36.50
CA GLY A 5 -25.45 58.30 36.47
C GLY A 5 -24.97 57.55 35.23
N LEU A 6 -23.67 57.54 34.94
CA LEU A 6 -23.17 56.72 33.82
C LEU A 6 -21.69 56.30 33.92
N TRP A 7 -21.22 55.76 35.06
CA TRP A 7 -19.84 55.25 35.17
C TRP A 7 -19.66 54.05 36.13
N VAL A 8 -20.59 53.08 36.16
CA VAL A 8 -20.43 51.85 36.98
C VAL A 8 -20.64 50.56 36.17
N LEU A 9 -20.18 50.52 34.92
CA LEU A 9 -20.19 49.30 34.09
C LEU A 9 -18.80 48.83 33.64
N THR A 10 -17.73 49.24 34.32
CA THR A 10 -16.38 49.21 33.72
C THR A 10 -15.32 48.25 34.29
N PRO A 11 -15.58 47.34 35.26
CA PRO A 11 -14.64 46.23 35.50
C PRO A 11 -15.15 44.88 34.97
N LEU A 12 -16.44 44.59 35.07
CA LEU A 12 -17.03 43.29 34.68
C LEU A 12 -17.02 43.06 33.16
N ALA A 13 -17.26 44.10 32.36
CA ALA A 13 -17.22 44.01 30.91
C ALA A 13 -15.82 43.68 30.35
N TYR A 14 -14.75 44.09 31.06
CA TYR A 14 -13.36 43.79 30.68
C TYR A 14 -12.89 42.42 31.17
N LEU A 15 -13.53 41.84 32.19
CA LEU A 15 -13.22 40.50 32.68
C LEU A 15 -13.83 39.39 31.82
N ALA A 16 -14.99 39.64 31.20
CA ALA A 16 -15.65 38.68 30.32
C ALA A 16 -14.75 38.10 29.20
N PRO A 17 -13.99 38.90 28.42
CA PRO A 17 -13.11 38.34 27.39
C PRO A 17 -11.93 37.56 27.99
N VAL A 18 -11.39 37.97 29.14
CA VAL A 18 -10.29 37.24 29.81
C VAL A 18 -10.77 35.89 30.33
N ILE A 19 -11.97 35.82 30.88
CA ILE A 19 -12.61 34.57 31.33
C ILE A 19 -12.89 33.66 30.13
N ALA A 20 -13.40 34.21 29.03
CA ALA A 20 -13.64 33.43 27.81
C ALA A 20 -12.34 32.88 27.21
N LEU A 21 -11.27 33.69 27.12
CA LEU A 21 -9.97 33.28 26.62
C LEU A 21 -9.30 32.22 27.49
N SER A 22 -9.35 32.39 28.81
CA SER A 22 -8.81 31.41 29.76
C SER A 22 -9.61 30.11 29.77
N GLY A 23 -10.94 30.18 29.65
CA GLY A 23 -11.80 29.01 29.48
C GLY A 23 -11.50 28.24 28.19
N LEU A 24 -11.35 28.96 27.07
CA LEU A 24 -10.98 28.37 25.77
C LEU A 24 -9.60 27.71 25.84
N TRP A 25 -8.62 28.39 26.43
CA TRP A 25 -7.29 27.84 26.65
C TRP A 25 -7.31 26.59 27.53
N ALA A 26 -8.05 26.62 28.64
CA ALA A 26 -8.19 25.49 29.54
C ALA A 26 -8.88 24.29 28.86
N ALA A 27 -9.85 24.53 27.98
CA ALA A 27 -10.48 23.49 27.17
C ALA A 27 -9.47 22.84 26.21
N PHE A 28 -8.68 23.62 25.46
CA PHE A 28 -7.63 23.06 24.59
C PHE A 28 -6.53 22.34 25.36
N TYR A 29 -6.16 22.86 26.53
CA TYR A 29 -5.17 22.22 27.39
C TYR A 29 -5.68 20.87 27.90
N THR A 30 -6.91 20.82 28.40
CA THR A 30 -7.51 19.57 28.90
C THR A 30 -7.70 18.57 27.77
N ASP A 31 -8.18 19.00 26.60
CA ASP A 31 -8.30 18.13 25.41
C ASP A 31 -6.94 17.55 25.00
N ARG A 32 -5.89 18.37 24.89
CA ARG A 32 -4.53 17.88 24.58
C ARG A 32 -4.00 16.90 25.63
N VAL A 33 -4.24 17.15 26.92
CA VAL A 33 -3.82 16.23 28.00
C VAL A 33 -4.58 14.92 27.91
N LEU A 34 -5.89 14.94 27.63
CA LEU A 34 -6.70 13.74 27.46
C LEU A 34 -6.30 12.98 26.20
N ALA A 35 -6.08 13.66 25.06
CA ALA A 35 -5.60 13.06 23.82
C ALA A 35 -4.23 12.41 24.01
N GLN A 36 -3.30 13.07 24.71
CA GLN A 36 -2.01 12.48 25.05
C GLN A 36 -2.13 11.25 25.94
N ARG A 37 -2.99 11.28 26.96
CA ARG A 37 -3.25 10.10 27.81
C ARG A 37 -3.83 8.94 27.00
N ARG A 38 -4.82 9.22 26.13
CA ARG A 38 -5.44 8.22 25.26
C ARG A 38 -4.43 7.62 24.27
N LEU A 39 -3.59 8.44 23.67
CA LEU A 39 -2.52 7.98 22.77
C LEU A 39 -1.52 7.10 23.52
N HIS A 40 -1.11 7.50 24.73
CA HIS A 40 -0.20 6.71 25.56
C HIS A 40 -0.80 5.36 25.98
N GLU A 41 -2.09 5.35 26.32
CA GLU A 41 -2.82 4.10 26.58
C GLU A 41 -2.90 3.20 25.34
N LEU A 42 -3.04 3.76 24.13
CA LEU A 42 -3.04 2.98 22.89
C LEU A 42 -1.65 2.43 22.54
N ILE A 43 -0.59 3.22 22.74
CA ILE A 43 0.79 2.79 22.46
C ILE A 43 1.22 1.68 23.41
N HIS A 44 0.87 1.76 24.71
CA HIS A 44 1.27 0.75 25.70
C HIS A 44 0.48 -0.56 25.66
N VAL A 45 -0.68 -0.58 24.99
CA VAL A 45 -1.42 -1.83 24.73
C VAL A 45 -0.74 -2.67 23.62
N GLY A 46 0.14 -2.09 22.81
CA GLY A 46 0.75 -2.72 21.65
C GLY A 46 2.13 -3.34 21.89
N GLY A 47 2.36 -4.01 23.02
CA GLY A 47 3.65 -4.62 23.34
C GLY A 47 3.85 -6.08 22.89
N SER A 48 2.80 -6.89 22.73
CA SER A 48 2.98 -8.32 22.45
C SER A 48 1.74 -9.09 21.99
N ALA A 49 0.68 -8.42 21.56
CA ALA A 49 -0.52 -9.11 21.13
C ALA A 49 -1.16 -8.38 19.96
N THR A 50 -1.39 -9.11 18.88
CA THR A 50 -2.27 -8.79 17.75
C THR A 50 -3.11 -7.52 17.97
N TRP A 51 -2.89 -6.49 17.16
CA TRP A 51 -3.59 -5.19 17.14
C TRP A 51 -5.11 -5.34 16.94
N GLY A 52 -5.79 -5.90 17.94
CA GLY A 52 -7.18 -6.33 17.87
C GLY A 52 -7.66 -7.11 19.11
N ALA A 53 -6.80 -7.87 19.80
CA ALA A 53 -7.22 -8.68 20.94
C ALA A 53 -7.39 -7.86 22.24
N GLU A 54 -6.54 -6.85 22.47
CA GLU A 54 -6.47 -6.14 23.77
C GLU A 54 -6.81 -4.65 23.71
N VAL A 55 -7.45 -4.15 22.66
CA VAL A 55 -7.95 -2.76 22.68
C VAL A 55 -9.02 -2.67 23.78
N PRO A 56 -8.84 -1.84 24.84
CA PRO A 56 -9.83 -1.71 25.90
C PRO A 56 -11.19 -1.38 25.29
N ARG A 57 -12.29 -1.98 25.78
CA ARG A 57 -13.64 -1.87 25.16
C ARG A 57 -14.04 -0.43 24.82
N ARG A 58 -13.62 0.55 25.62
CA ARG A 58 -13.87 1.99 25.40
C ARG A 58 -13.16 2.61 24.18
N PHE A 59 -12.07 2.00 23.73
CA PHE A 59 -11.30 2.41 22.56
C PHE A 59 -11.54 1.54 21.34
N ARG A 60 -12.26 0.42 21.49
CA ARG A 60 -12.55 -0.48 20.39
C ARG A 60 -13.22 0.26 19.24
N SER A 61 -14.24 1.08 19.50
CA SER A 61 -14.89 1.88 18.46
C SER A 61 -14.04 3.01 17.87
N ALA A 62 -12.95 3.44 18.54
CA ALA A 62 -12.03 4.44 17.99
C ALA A 62 -10.94 3.76 17.13
N ALA A 63 -10.42 2.62 17.59
CA ALA A 63 -9.50 1.78 16.84
C ALA A 63 -10.20 1.16 15.62
N GLU A 64 -11.43 0.67 15.77
CA GLU A 64 -12.31 0.26 14.67
C GLU A 64 -12.57 1.42 13.73
N ARG A 65 -12.87 2.65 14.19
CA ARG A 65 -12.99 3.81 13.28
C ARG A 65 -11.70 4.17 12.54
N ILE A 66 -10.53 3.96 13.13
CA ILE A 66 -9.23 4.16 12.47
C ILE A 66 -8.97 3.04 11.45
N ARG A 67 -9.37 1.81 11.78
CA ARG A 67 -9.26 0.61 10.92
C ARG A 67 -10.27 0.60 9.77
N ASP A 68 -11.49 1.05 10.04
CA ASP A 68 -12.63 1.15 9.12
C ASP A 68 -12.58 2.45 8.30
N GLY A 69 -11.76 3.41 8.73
CA GLY A 69 -11.40 4.56 7.92
C GLY A 69 -10.72 4.06 6.64
N ALA A 70 -11.11 4.62 5.49
CA ALA A 70 -10.58 4.29 4.16
C ALA A 70 -9.09 4.63 3.95
N TYR A 71 -8.29 4.64 5.02
CA TYR A 71 -6.87 4.94 5.01
C TYR A 71 -6.10 3.74 4.45
N GLY A 72 -5.61 3.89 3.22
CA GLY A 72 -4.88 2.85 2.51
C GLY A 72 -5.69 2.15 1.42
N GLU A 73 -7.00 2.42 1.30
CA GLU A 73 -7.83 1.89 0.22
C GLU A 73 -7.67 2.69 -1.06
N VAL A 74 -7.37 3.98 -0.98
CA VAL A 74 -7.00 4.80 -2.14
C VAL A 74 -5.53 5.14 -2.03
N VAL A 75 -4.70 4.58 -2.92
CA VAL A 75 -3.25 4.79 -2.88
C VAL A 75 -2.81 5.51 -4.15
N PRO A 76 -2.31 6.75 -4.03
CA PRO A 76 -1.81 7.47 -5.18
C PRO A 76 -0.45 6.92 -5.60
N TYR A 77 -0.17 6.92 -6.90
CA TYR A 77 1.13 6.56 -7.44
C TYR A 77 1.78 7.71 -8.21
N GLN A 78 3.11 7.75 -8.18
CA GLN A 78 3.94 8.73 -8.88
C GLN A 78 4.92 8.02 -9.80
N ASN A 79 5.15 8.59 -10.99
CA ASN A 79 6.22 8.15 -11.87
C ASN A 79 7.47 8.99 -11.59
N GLN A 80 8.50 8.39 -11.01
CA GLN A 80 9.80 9.02 -10.80
C GLN A 80 10.73 8.64 -11.95
N ILE A 81 10.92 9.54 -12.90
CA ILE A 81 11.90 9.36 -13.98
C ILE A 81 13.27 9.74 -13.42
N ARG A 82 14.21 8.79 -13.36
CA ARG A 82 15.62 9.02 -12.99
C ARG A 82 16.55 8.57 -14.12
N ALA A 83 17.82 8.95 -14.04
CA ALA A 83 18.85 8.50 -14.99
C ALA A 83 18.97 6.96 -15.09
N ALA A 84 18.62 6.24 -14.01
CA ALA A 84 18.61 4.79 -13.95
C ALA A 84 17.30 4.14 -14.45
N GLY A 85 16.36 4.92 -15.00
CA GLY A 85 15.06 4.46 -15.48
C GLY A 85 13.86 5.07 -14.74
N ALA A 86 12.67 4.82 -15.28
CA ALA A 86 11.41 5.18 -14.65
C ALA A 86 11.10 4.23 -13.48
N LYS A 87 10.72 4.78 -12.32
CA LYS A 87 10.26 4.01 -11.16
C LYS A 87 8.86 4.44 -10.78
N TYR A 88 7.94 3.49 -10.76
CA TYR A 88 6.57 3.72 -10.31
C TYR A 88 6.51 3.51 -8.80
N HIS A 89 6.13 4.55 -8.08
CA HIS A 89 6.14 4.60 -6.64
C HIS A 89 4.72 4.78 -6.11
N PHE A 90 4.24 3.86 -5.27
CA PHE A 90 3.02 4.07 -4.48
C PHE A 90 3.33 4.93 -3.26
N VAL A 91 2.68 6.09 -3.17
CA VAL A 91 2.87 7.02 -2.06
C VAL A 91 2.48 6.34 -0.75
N GLY A 92 3.38 6.35 0.22
CA GLY A 92 3.24 5.72 1.52
C GLY A 92 3.66 4.27 1.60
N ALA A 93 4.00 3.63 0.48
CA ALA A 93 4.54 2.28 0.46
C ALA A 93 6.08 2.25 0.60
N GLY A 94 6.74 3.40 0.48
CA GLY A 94 8.20 3.50 0.61
C GLY A 94 8.92 3.12 -0.68
N LYS A 95 10.15 2.63 -0.55
CA LYS A 95 11.02 2.43 -1.71
C LYS A 95 10.61 1.21 -2.51
N VAL A 96 10.52 1.37 -3.83
CA VAL A 96 10.36 0.26 -4.79
C VAL A 96 11.59 -0.64 -4.73
N TRP A 97 11.37 -1.94 -4.55
CA TRP A 97 12.45 -2.93 -4.44
C TRP A 97 12.90 -3.41 -5.83
N PHE A 98 12.07 -4.19 -6.52
CA PHE A 98 12.15 -4.50 -7.95
C PHE A 98 10.73 -4.61 -8.50
N GLU A 99 10.51 -4.32 -9.78
CA GLU A 99 9.19 -4.51 -10.40
C GLU A 99 9.18 -5.82 -11.17
N THR A 100 8.13 -6.61 -10.97
CA THR A 100 7.93 -7.88 -11.67
C THR A 100 6.62 -7.81 -12.44
N GLN A 101 6.67 -8.21 -13.71
CA GLN A 101 5.48 -8.34 -14.54
C GLN A 101 5.52 -9.70 -15.22
N ILE A 102 4.44 -10.45 -15.08
CA ILE A 102 4.26 -11.75 -15.71
C ILE A 102 3.05 -11.63 -16.61
N GLY A 103 3.17 -12.11 -17.84
CA GLY A 103 2.10 -12.03 -18.81
C GLY A 103 1.98 -13.33 -19.55
N ILE A 104 0.75 -13.86 -19.60
CA ILE A 104 0.46 -15.18 -20.14
C ILE A 104 -0.77 -15.14 -21.04
N ASP A 105 -0.71 -15.92 -22.12
CA ASP A 105 -1.88 -16.23 -22.94
C ASP A 105 -2.73 -17.29 -22.20
N VAL A 106 -4.01 -17.01 -22.01
CA VAL A 106 -4.98 -17.88 -21.35
C VAL A 106 -5.53 -18.84 -22.39
N MET A 107 -4.89 -20.00 -22.47
CA MET A 107 -5.24 -21.11 -23.38
C MET A 107 -5.74 -22.31 -22.57
N PRO A 108 -6.60 -23.17 -23.14
CA PRO A 108 -7.02 -24.40 -22.46
C PRO A 108 -5.81 -25.30 -22.16
N ALA A 109 -5.84 -25.98 -21.02
CA ALA A 109 -4.84 -26.99 -20.69
C ALA A 109 -4.84 -28.10 -21.76
N LYS A 110 -3.65 -28.56 -22.13
CA LYS A 110 -3.51 -29.70 -23.05
C LYS A 110 -3.98 -30.98 -22.36
N SER A 111 -4.76 -31.80 -23.04
CA SER A 111 -5.15 -33.13 -22.53
C SER A 111 -3.92 -34.03 -22.43
N GLU A 112 -3.87 -34.87 -21.39
CA GLU A 112 -2.75 -35.82 -21.16
C GLU A 112 -2.55 -36.78 -22.36
N ASP A 113 -3.58 -36.99 -23.18
CA ASP A 113 -3.54 -37.86 -24.36
C ASP A 113 -2.63 -37.34 -25.49
N GLU A 114 -2.31 -36.04 -25.54
CA GLU A 114 -1.38 -35.47 -26.54
C GLU A 114 0.11 -35.62 -26.16
N ASN A 115 0.42 -35.95 -24.90
CA ASN A 115 1.81 -36.17 -24.47
C ASN A 115 2.37 -37.55 -24.87
N GLY A 116 1.53 -38.44 -25.41
CA GLY A 116 1.91 -39.79 -25.81
C GLY A 116 2.56 -39.92 -27.19
N ASP A 117 2.52 -38.89 -28.04
CA ASP A 117 2.92 -39.01 -29.45
C ASP A 117 3.86 -37.88 -29.90
N GLN A 118 5.03 -37.77 -29.26
CA GLN A 118 6.17 -37.03 -29.82
C GLN A 118 7.12 -37.99 -30.54
N GLY A 119 6.61 -38.49 -31.67
CA GLY A 119 7.40 -39.12 -32.72
C GLY A 119 7.15 -38.43 -34.05
N SER A 120 8.20 -37.83 -34.61
CA SER A 120 8.34 -37.39 -36.00
C SER A 120 7.92 -35.96 -36.38
N ALA A 121 8.90 -35.31 -37.00
CA ALA A 121 8.90 -33.97 -37.55
C ALA A 121 7.82 -33.73 -38.61
N ASP A 122 7.28 -32.50 -38.65
CA ASP A 122 7.27 -31.76 -39.91
C ASP A 122 7.27 -30.24 -39.70
N GLY A 123 8.10 -29.57 -40.48
CA GLY A 123 8.31 -28.13 -40.44
C GLY A 123 7.18 -27.39 -41.16
N ASN A 124 6.21 -26.88 -40.40
CA ASN A 124 5.34 -25.81 -40.88
C ASN A 124 4.73 -25.07 -39.69
N SER A 125 5.48 -24.13 -39.09
CA SER A 125 4.90 -23.14 -38.18
C SER A 125 4.08 -22.13 -38.99
N ARG A 126 2.94 -22.57 -39.54
CA ARG A 126 1.86 -21.65 -39.84
C ARG A 126 1.40 -21.12 -38.50
N LEU A 127 1.46 -19.80 -38.33
CA LEU A 127 0.79 -19.06 -37.26
C LEU A 127 -0.54 -19.76 -36.97
N ARG A 128 -0.63 -20.51 -35.87
CA ARG A 128 -1.91 -21.06 -35.41
C ARG A 128 -2.74 -19.83 -35.08
N SER A 129 -3.70 -19.54 -35.94
CA SER A 129 -4.70 -18.51 -35.70
C SER A 129 -5.32 -18.79 -34.33
N LEU A 130 -5.28 -17.78 -33.45
CA LEU A 130 -5.98 -17.85 -32.18
C LEU A 130 -7.45 -18.19 -32.46
N PRO A 131 -8.04 -19.18 -31.76
CA PRO A 131 -9.43 -19.54 -31.96
C PRO A 131 -10.32 -18.31 -31.76
N SER A 132 -11.35 -18.20 -32.59
CA SER A 132 -12.24 -17.04 -32.57
C SER A 132 -13.01 -16.97 -31.24
N VAL A 133 -13.45 -15.75 -30.90
CA VAL A 133 -14.30 -15.51 -29.72
C VAL A 133 -15.50 -16.47 -29.75
N GLU A 134 -16.12 -16.72 -30.89
CA GLU A 134 -17.27 -17.61 -31.02
C GLU A 134 -16.93 -19.11 -30.83
N GLU A 135 -15.75 -19.57 -31.24
CA GLU A 135 -15.30 -20.96 -31.04
C GLU A 135 -14.96 -21.27 -29.57
N LEU A 136 -14.48 -20.28 -28.82
CA LEU A 136 -14.30 -20.37 -27.37
C LEU A 136 -15.62 -20.12 -26.60
N LEU A 137 -16.57 -19.40 -27.19
CA LEU A 137 -17.87 -19.13 -26.59
C LEU A 137 -18.86 -20.28 -26.77
N ALA A 138 -18.75 -21.05 -27.86
CA ALA A 138 -19.52 -22.25 -28.14
C ALA A 138 -18.98 -23.40 -27.29
N GLY A 139 -19.40 -23.43 -26.01
CA GLY A 139 -18.94 -24.35 -24.98
C GLY A 139 -18.52 -25.70 -25.53
N SER A 140 -17.19 -25.90 -25.60
CA SER A 140 -16.62 -27.21 -25.74
C SER A 140 -17.09 -28.06 -24.57
N ARG A 141 -17.25 -29.36 -24.83
CA ARG A 141 -17.83 -30.36 -23.93
C ARG A 141 -17.27 -30.23 -22.50
N PRO A 142 -18.03 -30.62 -21.46
CA PRO A 142 -17.52 -30.62 -20.09
C PRO A 142 -16.17 -31.38 -20.05
N GLY A 143 -15.07 -30.62 -19.90
CA GLY A 143 -13.69 -31.13 -19.94
C GLY A 143 -12.74 -30.52 -20.98
N GLU A 144 -13.21 -29.79 -22.00
CA GLU A 144 -12.35 -29.38 -23.15
C GLU A 144 -12.11 -27.86 -23.30
N GLY A 145 -12.62 -27.01 -22.40
CA GLY A 145 -12.51 -25.56 -22.52
C GLY A 145 -12.04 -24.85 -21.24
N VAL A 146 -11.55 -23.62 -21.39
CA VAL A 146 -11.21 -22.73 -20.25
C VAL A 146 -12.49 -22.34 -19.51
N VAL A 147 -12.50 -22.52 -18.19
CA VAL A 147 -13.59 -22.02 -17.34
C VAL A 147 -13.50 -20.50 -17.30
N ARG A 148 -14.59 -19.80 -17.65
CA ARG A 148 -14.59 -18.34 -17.65
C ARG A 148 -14.46 -17.79 -16.24
N PHE A 149 -13.55 -16.84 -16.07
CA PHE A 149 -13.40 -16.07 -14.85
C PHE A 149 -13.23 -14.59 -15.16
N THR A 150 -13.35 -13.76 -14.12
CA THR A 150 -13.06 -12.34 -14.18
C THR A 150 -11.89 -11.95 -13.29
N PRO A 151 -11.27 -10.78 -13.53
CA PRO A 151 -10.23 -10.25 -12.64
C PRO A 151 -10.71 -10.13 -11.18
N ASP A 152 -11.98 -9.80 -10.94
CA ASP A 152 -12.54 -9.73 -9.58
C ASP A 152 -12.59 -11.13 -8.91
N ASP A 153 -12.87 -12.19 -9.67
CA ASP A 153 -12.86 -13.57 -9.15
C ASP A 153 -11.43 -14.01 -8.76
N LEU A 154 -10.45 -13.66 -9.59
CA LEU A 154 -9.04 -13.90 -9.32
C LEU A 154 -8.55 -13.08 -8.11
N HIS A 155 -8.91 -11.79 -8.04
CA HIS A 155 -8.65 -10.94 -6.86
C HIS A 155 -9.19 -11.57 -5.58
N ALA A 156 -10.45 -12.03 -5.59
CA ALA A 156 -11.09 -12.63 -4.43
C ALA A 156 -10.46 -13.97 -4.05
N HIS A 157 -10.09 -14.80 -5.03
CA HIS A 157 -9.36 -16.05 -4.76
C HIS A 157 -8.00 -15.78 -4.11
N VAL A 158 -7.17 -14.94 -4.73
CA VAL A 158 -5.82 -14.63 -4.23
C VAL A 158 -5.89 -13.96 -2.86
N ALA A 159 -6.84 -13.04 -2.64
CA ALA A 159 -7.05 -12.44 -1.32
C ALA A 159 -7.37 -13.48 -0.23
N ARG A 160 -8.26 -14.45 -0.53
CA ARG A 160 -8.58 -15.55 0.40
C ARG A 160 -7.37 -16.43 0.69
N GLU A 161 -6.59 -16.80 -0.32
CA GLU A 161 -5.39 -17.61 -0.14
C GLU A 161 -4.33 -16.90 0.71
N LEU A 162 -4.18 -15.59 0.53
CA LEU A 162 -3.21 -14.80 1.30
C LEU A 162 -3.67 -14.56 2.74
N GLN A 163 -4.98 -14.43 2.98
CA GLN A 163 -5.54 -14.32 4.32
C GLN A 163 -5.39 -15.60 5.16
N ARG A 164 -5.13 -16.75 4.52
CA ARG A 164 -4.82 -17.98 5.27
C ARG A 164 -3.60 -17.75 6.17
N PRO A 165 -3.68 -18.14 7.45
CA PRO A 165 -2.60 -17.93 8.41
C PRO A 165 -1.33 -18.62 7.94
N ILE A 166 -0.20 -17.97 8.22
CA ILE A 166 1.12 -18.57 8.02
C ILE A 166 1.42 -19.35 9.31
N ASP A 167 1.07 -20.64 9.33
CA ASP A 167 1.38 -21.55 10.43
C ASP A 167 2.83 -22.06 10.37
N PRO A 168 3.51 -22.23 11.52
CA PRO A 168 3.77 -21.21 12.53
C PRO A 168 5.13 -20.52 12.27
N LEU A 169 5.23 -19.23 12.62
CA LEU A 169 6.53 -18.57 12.67
C LEU A 169 7.39 -19.21 13.78
N PRO A 170 8.67 -19.54 13.52
CA PRO A 170 9.59 -19.97 14.57
C PRO A 170 9.74 -18.87 15.64
N ASP A 171 9.76 -19.25 16.91
CA ASP A 171 9.85 -18.36 18.10
C ASP A 171 11.05 -17.38 18.09
N PHE A 172 12.00 -17.54 17.17
CA PHE A 172 13.23 -16.75 17.09
C PHE A 172 13.14 -15.56 16.12
N HIS A 173 12.03 -15.39 15.40
CA HIS A 173 11.82 -14.25 14.50
C HIS A 173 11.04 -13.13 15.18
N PRO A 174 11.26 -11.86 14.79
CA PRO A 174 10.41 -10.76 15.24
C PRO A 174 8.95 -11.03 14.90
N ASP A 175 8.06 -10.67 15.81
CA ASP A 175 6.62 -10.75 15.55
C ASP A 175 6.29 -10.05 14.24
N SER A 176 5.46 -10.71 13.43
CA SER A 176 5.06 -10.20 12.13
C SER A 176 3.55 -10.31 11.98
N ALA A 177 2.91 -9.24 11.54
CA ALA A 177 1.49 -9.19 11.26
C ALA A 177 1.28 -8.95 9.76
N GLN A 178 0.55 -9.87 9.14
CA GLN A 178 0.15 -9.77 7.73
C GLN A 178 -1.26 -9.20 7.62
N GLU A 179 -1.41 -8.22 6.75
CA GLU A 179 -2.68 -7.61 6.38
C GLU A 179 -2.89 -7.77 4.87
N VAL A 180 -4.13 -8.05 4.46
CA VAL A 180 -4.50 -8.22 3.05
C VAL A 180 -5.76 -7.40 2.80
N PHE A 181 -5.69 -6.44 1.89
CA PHE A 181 -6.81 -5.56 1.57
C PHE A 181 -6.76 -5.06 0.12
N GLY A 182 -7.92 -4.71 -0.43
CA GLY A 182 -8.03 -4.13 -1.76
C GLY A 182 -7.65 -2.65 -1.77
N VAL A 183 -7.08 -2.20 -2.89
CA VAL A 183 -6.60 -0.83 -3.09
C VAL A 183 -7.02 -0.32 -4.47
N ALA A 184 -7.53 0.89 -4.54
CA ALA A 184 -7.71 1.65 -5.76
C ALA A 184 -6.51 2.58 -5.97
N ALA A 185 -5.77 2.33 -7.04
CA ALA A 185 -4.63 3.11 -7.46
C ALA A 185 -5.03 4.24 -8.40
N VAL A 186 -4.57 5.46 -8.13
CA VAL A 186 -4.78 6.64 -8.98
C VAL A 186 -3.49 7.46 -9.11
N ALA A 187 -3.27 8.13 -10.24
CA ALA A 187 -2.10 8.98 -10.39
C ALA A 187 -2.13 10.16 -9.39
N ALA A 188 -1.02 10.42 -8.69
CA ALA A 188 -0.93 11.49 -7.70
C ALA A 188 -1.22 12.88 -8.28
N GLU A 189 -0.93 13.11 -9.56
CA GLU A 189 -1.26 14.36 -10.28
C GLU A 189 -2.77 14.65 -10.31
N ARG A 190 -3.60 13.60 -10.24
CA ARG A 190 -5.07 13.72 -10.27
C ARG A 190 -5.66 13.90 -8.87
N TRP A 191 -4.85 13.83 -7.82
CA TRP A 191 -5.29 13.92 -6.43
C TRP A 191 -6.03 15.22 -6.13
N VAL A 192 -5.52 16.35 -6.64
CA VAL A 192 -6.11 17.69 -6.46
C VAL A 192 -7.50 17.81 -7.09
N THR A 193 -7.80 16.97 -8.10
CA THR A 193 -9.07 16.98 -8.84
C THR A 193 -10.11 16.00 -8.30
N LEU A 194 -9.80 15.26 -7.24
CA LEU A 194 -10.74 14.29 -6.67
C LEU A 194 -11.87 15.01 -5.92
N THR A 195 -13.10 14.82 -6.38
CA THR A 195 -14.31 15.22 -5.65
C THR A 195 -14.69 14.12 -4.63
N PRO A 196 -15.52 14.43 -3.62
CA PRO A 196 -16.00 13.44 -2.66
C PRO A 196 -16.66 12.23 -3.32
N GLU A 197 -17.41 12.43 -4.41
CA GLU A 197 -18.08 11.35 -5.14
C GLU A 197 -17.09 10.43 -5.87
N LEU A 198 -16.02 11.01 -6.45
CA LEU A 198 -14.93 10.23 -7.06
C LEU A 198 -14.17 9.44 -6.00
N TRP A 199 -13.99 10.01 -4.81
CA TRP A 199 -13.35 9.35 -3.68
C TRP A 199 -14.16 8.14 -3.19
N GLU A 200 -15.47 8.30 -3.00
CA GLU A 200 -16.36 7.19 -2.64
C GLU A 200 -16.34 6.08 -3.70
N GLY A 201 -16.32 6.45 -4.98
CA GLY A 201 -16.17 5.49 -6.07
C GLY A 201 -14.86 4.72 -5.99
N LEU A 202 -13.74 5.38 -5.67
CA LEU A 202 -12.43 4.74 -5.48
C LEU A 202 -12.41 3.80 -4.27
N VAL A 203 -13.03 4.19 -3.15
CA VAL A 203 -13.17 3.34 -1.97
C VAL A 203 -13.98 2.09 -2.29
N THR A 204 -15.11 2.26 -3.00
CA THR A 204 -15.95 1.15 -3.46
C THR A 204 -15.17 0.23 -4.41
N LEU A 205 -14.40 0.79 -5.35
CA LEU A 205 -13.56 0.02 -6.27
C LEU A 205 -12.52 -0.83 -5.50
N ALA A 206 -11.93 -0.28 -4.44
CA ALA A 206 -10.95 -0.98 -3.62
C ALA A 206 -11.60 -2.17 -2.89
N ARG A 207 -12.70 -1.92 -2.17
CA ARG A 207 -13.41 -2.89 -1.31
C ARG A 207 -14.16 -3.95 -2.13
N ASP A 208 -15.05 -3.49 -2.99
CA ASP A 208 -16.10 -4.32 -3.58
C ASP A 208 -15.79 -4.73 -5.03
N GLY A 209 -14.91 -3.99 -5.71
CA GLY A 209 -14.43 -4.32 -7.04
C GLY A 209 -15.10 -3.58 -8.19
N VAL A 210 -14.74 -3.95 -9.41
CA VAL A 210 -15.10 -3.20 -10.62
C VAL A 210 -16.60 -3.31 -10.91
N ARG A 211 -17.23 -4.42 -10.50
CA ARG A 211 -18.66 -4.69 -10.73
C ARG A 211 -19.60 -4.00 -9.72
N ALA A 212 -19.08 -3.39 -8.66
CA ALA A 212 -19.91 -2.70 -7.68
C ALA A 212 -20.57 -1.46 -8.30
N VAL A 213 -21.83 -1.18 -7.93
CA VAL A 213 -22.65 -0.11 -8.52
C VAL A 213 -21.95 1.25 -8.40
N ASP A 214 -21.40 1.55 -7.22
CA ASP A 214 -20.78 2.84 -6.94
C ASP A 214 -19.31 2.91 -7.41
N ALA A 215 -18.67 1.77 -7.72
CA ALA A 215 -17.30 1.75 -8.24
C ALA A 215 -17.18 2.38 -9.64
N GLN A 216 -18.28 2.43 -10.41
CA GLN A 216 -18.31 3.11 -11.72
C GLN A 216 -18.10 4.62 -11.61
N ARG A 217 -18.32 5.21 -10.43
CA ARG A 217 -18.02 6.63 -10.17
C ARG A 217 -16.51 6.89 -10.09
N ALA A 218 -15.70 5.86 -9.83
CA ALA A 218 -14.25 6.01 -9.82
C ALA A 218 -13.75 6.52 -11.18
N PRO A 219 -12.65 7.31 -11.22
CA PRO A 219 -12.01 7.68 -12.47
C PRO A 219 -11.70 6.44 -13.33
N LYS A 220 -12.02 6.44 -14.62
CA LYS A 220 -11.77 5.30 -15.53
C LYS A 220 -10.31 4.83 -15.60
N VAL A 221 -9.39 5.72 -15.27
CA VAL A 221 -7.94 5.44 -15.21
C VAL A 221 -7.52 4.74 -13.93
N ALA A 222 -8.38 4.70 -12.91
CA ALA A 222 -8.11 4.01 -11.67
C ALA A 222 -7.99 2.50 -11.91
N ARG A 223 -7.14 1.85 -11.13
CA ARG A 223 -6.90 0.41 -11.22
C ARG A 223 -7.02 -0.21 -9.84
N ARG A 224 -7.67 -1.35 -9.76
CA ARG A 224 -7.74 -2.14 -8.53
C ARG A 224 -6.45 -2.94 -8.39
N PHE A 225 -5.87 -2.91 -7.20
CA PHE A 225 -4.75 -3.71 -6.76
C PHE A 225 -5.15 -4.43 -5.48
N LEU A 226 -4.52 -5.57 -5.23
CA LEU A 226 -4.48 -6.21 -3.92
C LEU A 226 -3.20 -5.76 -3.22
N CYS A 227 -3.31 -5.28 -2.00
CA CYS A 227 -2.16 -4.96 -1.16
C CYS A 227 -2.00 -6.05 -0.09
N VAL A 228 -0.82 -6.66 -0.07
CA VAL A 228 -0.37 -7.52 1.02
C VAL A 228 0.67 -6.73 1.80
N ARG A 229 0.45 -6.51 3.09
CA ARG A 229 1.34 -5.75 3.94
C ARG A 229 1.82 -6.62 5.09
N MET A 230 3.13 -6.75 5.22
CA MET A 230 3.78 -7.33 6.38
C MET A 230 4.35 -6.22 7.24
N THR A 231 3.92 -6.17 8.50
CA THR A 231 4.50 -5.30 9.52
C THR A 231 5.30 -6.16 10.49
N SER A 232 6.54 -5.76 10.79
CA SER A 232 7.44 -6.49 11.68
C SER A 232 8.38 -5.53 12.40
N TRP A 233 9.21 -6.03 13.32
CA TRP A 233 10.12 -5.24 14.14
C TRP A 233 9.37 -4.13 14.90
N ASP A 234 8.31 -4.48 15.62
CA ASP A 234 7.44 -3.53 16.33
C ASP A 234 6.88 -2.41 15.43
N GLY A 235 6.67 -2.74 14.15
CA GLY A 235 6.20 -1.79 13.16
C GLY A 235 7.28 -0.82 12.70
N GLU A 236 8.57 -1.10 12.85
CA GLU A 236 9.66 -0.36 12.20
C GLU A 236 9.85 -0.78 10.74
N LEU A 237 9.59 -2.05 10.45
CA LEU A 237 9.67 -2.60 9.12
C LEU A 237 8.27 -2.83 8.55
N VAL A 238 8.00 -2.24 7.38
CA VAL A 238 6.75 -2.47 6.65
C VAL A 238 7.06 -2.83 5.21
N ALA A 239 6.90 -4.11 4.86
CA ALA A 239 6.98 -4.59 3.49
C ALA A 239 5.57 -4.65 2.89
N SER A 240 5.36 -4.08 1.71
CA SER A 240 4.07 -4.07 1.02
C SER A 240 4.22 -4.60 -0.40
N LEU A 241 3.31 -5.46 -0.82
CA LEU A 241 3.26 -6.04 -2.16
C LEU A 241 1.95 -5.63 -2.83
N PHE A 242 2.04 -4.85 -3.91
CA PHE A 242 0.86 -4.49 -4.70
C PHE A 242 0.75 -5.43 -5.90
N VAL A 243 -0.39 -6.10 -6.03
CA VAL A 243 -0.67 -7.06 -7.10
C VAL A 243 -1.84 -6.56 -7.91
N GLY A 244 -1.61 -6.34 -9.20
CA GLY A 244 -2.63 -5.92 -10.15
C GLY A 244 -2.89 -7.00 -11.17
N PHE A 245 -4.17 -7.22 -11.50
CA PHE A 245 -4.59 -8.15 -12.54
C PHE A 245 -5.25 -7.37 -13.66
N ALA A 246 -4.77 -7.56 -14.88
CA ALA A 246 -5.39 -7.03 -16.08
C ALA A 246 -5.60 -8.18 -17.06
N TYR A 247 -6.85 -8.40 -17.46
CA TYR A 247 -7.22 -9.45 -18.41
C TYR A 247 -7.84 -8.80 -19.63
N GLU A 248 -7.15 -8.88 -20.77
CA GLU A 248 -7.58 -8.30 -22.04
C GLU A 248 -7.23 -9.27 -23.18
N ASN A 249 -8.17 -9.52 -24.10
CA ASN A 249 -7.95 -10.35 -25.29
C ASN A 249 -7.29 -11.73 -25.03
N HIS A 250 -7.77 -12.45 -24.00
CA HIS A 250 -7.19 -13.73 -23.57
C HIS A 250 -5.75 -13.63 -23.06
N TYR A 251 -5.25 -12.44 -22.78
CA TYR A 251 -3.96 -12.22 -22.15
C TYR A 251 -4.17 -11.79 -20.70
N LEU A 252 -3.69 -12.61 -19.76
CA LEU A 252 -3.66 -12.25 -18.35
C LEU A 252 -2.30 -11.64 -18.02
N ARG A 253 -2.32 -10.39 -17.59
CA ARG A 253 -1.17 -9.69 -17.05
C ARG A 253 -1.27 -9.60 -15.53
N VAL A 254 -0.28 -10.18 -14.87
CA VAL A 254 -0.07 -10.10 -13.42
C VAL A 254 1.07 -9.13 -13.16
N VAL A 255 0.77 -8.03 -12.48
CA VAL A 255 1.75 -6.99 -12.14
C VAL A 255 2.01 -7.04 -10.64
N VAL A 256 3.27 -7.28 -10.25
CA VAL A 256 3.68 -7.39 -8.86
C VAL A 256 4.70 -6.30 -8.54
N ARG A 257 4.38 -5.46 -7.55
CA ARG A 257 5.15 -4.26 -7.19
C ARG A 257 5.50 -4.26 -5.69
N PRO A 258 6.60 -4.90 -5.28
CA PRO A 258 7.08 -4.84 -3.90
C PRO A 258 7.65 -3.46 -3.53
N HIS A 259 7.29 -3.03 -2.33
CA HIS A 259 7.69 -1.78 -1.73
C HIS A 259 8.07 -2.01 -0.26
N VAL A 260 9.01 -1.23 0.25
CA VAL A 260 9.42 -1.30 1.65
C VAL A 260 9.52 0.09 2.24
N VAL A 261 8.82 0.31 3.36
CA VAL A 261 9.01 1.49 4.19
C VAL A 261 10.10 1.19 5.20
N ASN A 262 11.15 2.02 5.15
CA ASN A 262 12.28 1.93 6.06
C ASN A 262 11.90 2.31 7.51
N PRO A 263 12.75 1.97 8.49
CA PRO A 263 12.57 2.36 9.88
C PRO A 263 12.39 3.86 10.06
N ILE A 264 11.63 4.24 11.09
CA ILE A 264 11.42 5.64 11.46
C ILE A 264 12.76 6.25 11.85
N HIS A 265 12.96 7.53 11.49
CA HIS A 265 14.17 8.26 11.78
C HIS A 265 14.52 8.20 13.29
N PRO A 266 15.76 7.85 13.69
CA PRO A 266 16.13 7.65 15.09
C PRO A 266 15.85 8.84 16.02
N ARG A 267 15.88 10.07 15.49
CA ARG A 267 15.50 11.28 16.27
C ARG A 267 14.05 11.25 16.75
N LEU A 268 13.13 10.70 15.95
CA LEU A 268 11.73 10.57 16.34
C LEU A 268 11.54 9.44 17.33
N ARG A 269 12.23 8.31 17.14
CA ARG A 269 12.27 7.22 18.11
C ARG A 269 12.75 7.71 19.49
N LYS A 270 13.85 8.46 19.54
CA LYS A 270 14.33 9.10 20.77
C LYS A 270 13.30 10.06 21.36
N ALA A 271 12.67 10.88 20.53
CA ALA A 271 11.63 11.81 20.98
C ALA A 271 10.39 11.09 21.55
N GLU A 272 10.07 9.90 21.07
CA GLU A 272 9.01 9.04 21.61
C GLU A 272 9.39 8.44 22.96
N THR A 273 10.60 7.88 23.09
CA THR A 273 11.09 7.35 24.38
C THR A 273 11.22 8.46 25.42
N GLU A 274 11.74 9.63 25.02
CA GLU A 274 11.83 10.83 25.87
C GLU A 274 10.45 11.46 26.16
N ALA A 275 9.43 11.10 25.38
CA ALA A 275 8.06 11.47 25.64
C ALA A 275 7.39 10.59 26.74
N ALA A 276 8.03 9.56 27.27
CA ALA A 276 7.42 8.67 28.27
C ALA A 276 7.30 9.26 29.70
N PRO A 277 8.16 10.17 30.21
CA PRO A 277 7.91 10.82 31.51
C PRO A 277 7.21 12.19 31.38
N VAL A 278 6.23 12.44 32.26
CA VAL A 278 5.54 13.73 32.44
C VAL A 278 6.50 14.76 33.05
N SER A 279 7.45 15.26 32.25
CA SER A 279 8.35 16.33 32.67
C SER A 279 7.64 17.69 32.71
N TRP A 280 8.05 18.56 33.63
CA TRP A 280 7.58 19.93 33.75
C TRP A 280 7.72 20.72 32.44
N SER A 281 8.79 20.45 31.67
CA SER A 281 9.01 21.03 30.35
C SER A 281 7.90 20.67 29.36
N ARG A 282 7.38 19.44 29.41
CA ARG A 282 6.27 18.97 28.58
C ARG A 282 4.97 19.66 28.95
N ARG A 283 4.66 19.83 30.25
CA ARG A 283 3.46 20.56 30.70
C ARG A 283 3.46 22.00 30.19
N ARG A 284 4.62 22.67 30.24
CA ARG A 284 4.81 24.03 29.69
C ARG A 284 4.61 24.06 28.18
N ARG A 285 5.13 23.06 27.46
CA ARG A 285 4.95 22.96 25.99
C ARG A 285 3.49 22.71 25.63
N THR A 286 2.79 21.81 26.32
CA THR A 286 1.35 21.56 26.10
C THR A 286 0.52 22.80 26.42
N ALA A 287 0.83 23.52 27.50
CA ALA A 287 0.21 24.79 27.86
C ALA A 287 0.42 25.87 26.77
N TYR A 288 1.64 26.00 26.26
CA TYR A 288 1.94 26.91 25.16
C TYR A 288 1.19 26.56 23.88
N LEU A 289 1.21 25.28 23.48
CA LEU A 289 0.50 24.84 22.27
C LEU A 289 -1.02 25.01 22.39
N ALA A 290 -1.60 24.80 23.58
CA ALA A 290 -3.01 25.09 23.83
C ALA A 290 -3.33 26.60 23.69
N ALA A 291 -2.39 27.48 24.04
CA ALA A 291 -2.54 28.93 23.81
C ALA A 291 -2.45 29.28 22.32
N VAL A 292 -1.59 28.61 21.56
CA VAL A 292 -1.52 28.74 20.11
C VAL A 292 -2.84 28.30 19.46
N ASP A 293 -3.41 27.16 19.87
CA ASP A 293 -4.68 26.67 19.32
C ASP A 293 -5.85 27.61 19.66
N ALA A 294 -5.93 28.08 20.91
CA ALA A 294 -6.92 29.09 21.32
C ALA A 294 -6.81 30.37 20.49
N GLY A 295 -5.58 30.85 20.28
CA GLY A 295 -5.28 31.97 19.38
C GLY A 295 -5.72 31.71 17.94
N TRP A 296 -5.48 30.50 17.43
CA TRP A 296 -5.85 30.12 16.07
C TRP A 296 -7.37 30.05 15.86
N VAL A 297 -8.11 29.53 16.84
CA VAL A 297 -9.58 29.53 16.80
C VAL A 297 -10.14 30.94 16.83
N LEU A 298 -9.57 31.85 17.63
CA LEU A 298 -9.96 33.27 17.59
C LEU A 298 -9.72 33.86 16.21
N VAL A 299 -8.55 33.64 15.60
CA VAL A 299 -8.27 34.08 14.24
C VAL A 299 -9.27 33.50 13.24
N ARG A 300 -9.69 32.24 13.41
CA ARG A 300 -10.68 31.57 12.57
C ARG A 300 -12.11 32.10 12.78
N LEU A 301 -12.44 32.59 13.98
CA LEU A 301 -13.73 33.26 14.22
C LEU A 301 -13.82 34.62 13.52
N PHE A 302 -12.69 35.33 13.37
CA PHE A 302 -12.65 36.63 12.69
C PHE A 302 -12.41 36.53 11.18
N LYS A 303 -11.88 35.41 10.70
CA LYS A 303 -11.79 35.12 9.27
C LYS A 303 -13.05 34.38 8.85
N ARG A 304 -13.85 34.94 7.92
CA ARG A 304 -14.93 34.18 7.27
C ARG A 304 -14.35 32.85 6.78
N PRO A 305 -14.95 31.70 7.12
CA PRO A 305 -14.52 30.45 6.51
C PRO A 305 -14.67 30.63 5.01
N LYS A 306 -13.55 30.59 4.28
CA LYS A 306 -13.63 30.16 2.89
C LYS A 306 -14.20 28.75 3.00
N ASN A 307 -15.31 28.46 2.31
CA ASN A 307 -15.85 27.11 2.25
C ASN A 307 -14.77 26.22 1.64
N ASP A 308 -13.92 25.66 2.50
CA ASP A 308 -12.85 24.73 2.16
C ASP A 308 -13.48 23.34 2.19
N GLU A 309 -14.45 23.12 1.30
CA GLU A 309 -14.91 21.78 1.00
C GLU A 309 -13.90 21.14 0.04
N GLN A 310 -12.80 20.63 0.61
CA GLN A 310 -12.01 19.60 -0.02
C GLN A 310 -11.83 18.44 0.97
N SER A 311 -12.52 17.33 0.69
CA SER A 311 -12.31 16.07 1.41
C SER A 311 -12.07 14.90 0.46
N PRO A 312 -10.80 14.62 0.16
CA PRO A 312 -10.37 13.32 -0.36
C PRO A 312 -9.09 12.78 0.32
N ALA A 313 -8.96 12.41 1.59
CA ALA A 313 -9.76 12.53 2.81
C ALA A 313 -8.76 12.61 4.00
N GLN A 314 -8.34 13.75 4.57
CA GLN A 314 -8.58 15.18 4.37
C GLN A 314 -7.22 15.89 4.25
N ASP A 315 -6.61 15.79 3.08
CA ASP A 315 -5.41 16.54 2.69
C ASP A 315 -5.74 18.05 2.60
N PRO A 316 -4.95 18.96 3.21
CA PRO A 316 -5.16 20.42 3.15
C PRO A 316 -4.79 21.04 1.78
N GLY A 317 -4.96 20.29 0.68
CA GLY A 317 -4.62 20.70 -0.68
C GLY A 317 -3.12 20.70 -0.99
N LYS A 318 -2.31 19.98 -0.21
CA LYS A 318 -0.84 19.88 -0.41
C LYS A 318 -0.43 18.63 -1.18
N GLY A 319 -1.36 17.76 -1.51
CA GLY A 319 -1.13 16.49 -2.20
C GLY A 319 -0.99 15.34 -1.22
N PRO A 320 -0.99 14.10 -1.75
CA PRO A 320 -0.93 12.92 -0.91
C PRO A 320 0.44 12.80 -0.25
N VAL A 321 0.44 12.65 1.07
CA VAL A 321 1.65 12.47 1.88
C VAL A 321 1.44 11.35 2.87
N SER A 322 2.39 10.41 2.94
CA SER A 322 2.48 9.47 4.05
C SER A 322 3.44 9.97 5.09
N LEU A 323 2.93 10.29 6.29
CA LEU A 323 3.77 10.73 7.41
C LEU A 323 4.85 9.71 7.73
N ARG A 324 4.52 8.42 7.69
CA ARG A 324 5.47 7.35 7.95
C ARG A 324 6.61 7.37 6.94
N GLU A 325 6.31 7.51 5.66
CA GLU A 325 7.32 7.57 4.60
C GLU A 325 8.19 8.83 4.74
N VAL A 326 7.58 10.00 4.99
CA VAL A 326 8.31 11.27 5.20
C VAL A 326 9.30 11.19 6.36
N TYR A 327 8.92 10.47 7.42
CA TYR A 327 9.73 10.30 8.61
C TYR A 327 10.55 9.02 8.62
N SER A 328 10.56 8.26 7.53
CA SER A 328 11.41 7.09 7.37
C SER A 328 12.86 7.47 7.08
N THR A 329 13.78 6.61 7.47
CA THR A 329 15.19 6.70 7.09
C THR A 329 15.36 6.48 5.59
N ARG A 330 16.38 7.08 4.99
CA ARG A 330 16.64 6.91 3.56
C ARG A 330 17.17 5.52 3.20
N TYR A 331 17.88 4.89 4.13
CA TYR A 331 18.50 3.58 4.00
C TYR A 331 18.19 2.75 5.24
N MET A 332 18.11 1.44 5.07
CA MET A 332 18.13 0.49 6.19
C MET A 332 19.58 0.32 6.62
N ASP A 333 19.89 0.73 7.84
CA ASP A 333 21.23 0.61 8.41
C ASP A 333 21.46 -0.79 9.01
N ASP A 334 20.39 -1.47 9.42
CA ASP A 334 20.44 -2.82 10.00
C ASP A 334 20.32 -3.88 8.89
N MET A 335 21.34 -4.74 8.82
CA MET A 335 21.42 -5.85 7.86
C MET A 335 20.29 -6.87 8.06
N LEU A 336 19.95 -7.22 9.31
CA LEU A 336 18.91 -8.21 9.60
C LEU A 336 17.53 -7.66 9.22
N GLN A 337 17.29 -6.36 9.41
CA GLN A 337 16.06 -5.72 8.93
C GLN A 337 15.96 -5.76 7.41
N TYR A 338 17.07 -5.57 6.70
CA TYR A 338 17.12 -5.67 5.25
C TYR A 338 16.84 -7.10 4.76
N ASP A 339 17.44 -8.10 5.40
CA ASP A 339 17.25 -9.51 5.08
C ASP A 339 15.81 -9.96 5.38
N ASP A 340 15.22 -9.51 6.49
CA ASP A 340 13.81 -9.76 6.81
C ASP A 340 12.87 -9.07 5.81
N ALA A 341 13.15 -7.83 5.42
CA ALA A 341 12.36 -7.12 4.41
C ALA A 341 12.30 -7.91 3.09
N ARG A 342 13.46 -8.41 2.68
CA ARG A 342 13.61 -9.26 1.50
C ARG A 342 12.86 -10.58 1.66
N ARG A 343 13.05 -11.28 2.77
CA ARG A 343 12.35 -12.53 3.10
C ARG A 343 10.83 -12.36 3.05
N TYR A 344 10.30 -11.27 3.60
CA TYR A 344 8.87 -10.97 3.54
C TYR A 344 8.39 -10.73 2.12
N ILE A 345 9.14 -9.99 1.29
CA ILE A 345 8.80 -9.80 -0.12
C ILE A 345 8.77 -11.14 -0.85
N ASP A 346 9.84 -11.93 -0.74
CA ASP A 346 9.97 -13.21 -1.45
C ASP A 346 8.87 -14.18 -1.04
N MET A 347 8.54 -14.23 0.25
CA MET A 347 7.43 -15.03 0.78
C MET A 347 6.08 -14.55 0.24
N MET A 348 5.76 -13.25 0.34
CA MET A 348 4.49 -12.71 -0.16
C MET A 348 4.35 -12.92 -1.67
N GLN A 349 5.43 -12.71 -2.43
CA GLN A 349 5.46 -12.90 -3.87
C GLN A 349 5.26 -14.37 -4.25
N GLY A 350 5.97 -15.29 -3.59
CA GLY A 350 5.80 -16.73 -3.81
C GLY A 350 4.35 -17.17 -3.57
N ARG A 351 3.72 -16.70 -2.48
CA ARG A 351 2.31 -17.00 -2.18
C ARG A 351 1.35 -16.43 -3.22
N VAL A 352 1.57 -15.20 -3.68
CA VAL A 352 0.75 -14.58 -4.75
C VAL A 352 0.84 -15.41 -6.02
N LEU A 353 2.05 -15.74 -6.46
CA LEU A 353 2.27 -16.47 -7.70
C LEU A 353 1.69 -17.89 -7.63
N ALA A 354 1.87 -18.58 -6.50
CA ALA A 354 1.26 -19.90 -6.28
C ALA A 354 -0.27 -19.84 -6.23
N ALA A 355 -0.87 -18.81 -5.60
CA ALA A 355 -2.32 -18.63 -5.57
C ALA A 355 -2.91 -18.34 -6.96
N VAL A 356 -2.20 -17.58 -7.78
CA VAL A 356 -2.59 -17.34 -9.17
C VAL A 356 -2.48 -18.63 -9.99
N GLU A 357 -1.40 -19.40 -9.82
CA GLU A 357 -1.23 -20.69 -10.49
C GLU A 357 -2.37 -21.65 -10.14
N GLY A 358 -2.65 -21.84 -8.85
CA GLY A 358 -3.73 -22.71 -8.39
C GLY A 358 -5.08 -22.30 -8.98
N PHE A 359 -5.39 -21.00 -9.00
CA PHE A 359 -6.59 -20.49 -9.63
C PHE A 359 -6.66 -20.83 -11.13
N LEU A 360 -5.57 -20.66 -11.87
CA LEU A 360 -5.53 -20.92 -13.31
C LEU A 360 -5.70 -22.43 -13.61
N VAL A 361 -5.08 -23.29 -12.81
CA VAL A 361 -5.26 -24.75 -12.89
C VAL A 361 -6.72 -25.14 -12.64
N ASP A 362 -7.34 -24.60 -11.59
CA ASP A 362 -8.76 -24.84 -11.27
C ASP A 362 -9.71 -24.39 -12.40
N HIS A 363 -9.27 -23.46 -13.24
CA HIS A 363 -10.02 -22.94 -14.40
C HIS A 363 -9.62 -23.58 -15.73
N ASN A 364 -8.86 -24.68 -15.70
CA ASN A 364 -8.42 -25.42 -16.89
C ASN A 364 -7.57 -24.58 -17.87
N VAL A 365 -6.71 -23.71 -17.33
CA VAL A 365 -5.77 -22.89 -18.12
C VAL A 365 -4.40 -23.54 -18.17
N ASP A 366 -3.73 -23.50 -19.33
CA ASP A 366 -2.34 -23.91 -19.49
C ASP A 366 -1.40 -22.97 -18.70
N THR A 367 -0.73 -23.53 -17.68
CA THR A 367 0.18 -22.81 -16.79
C THR A 367 1.65 -23.07 -17.09
N VAL A 368 2.00 -23.80 -18.17
CA VAL A 368 3.41 -24.12 -18.48
C VAL A 368 4.24 -22.83 -18.65
N ALA A 369 3.79 -21.92 -19.52
CA ALA A 369 4.46 -20.64 -19.73
C ALA A 369 4.47 -19.76 -18.46
N TYR A 370 3.44 -19.89 -17.62
CA TYR A 370 3.37 -19.19 -16.34
C TYR A 370 4.46 -19.68 -15.37
N ARG A 371 4.61 -21.00 -15.22
CA ARG A 371 5.63 -21.63 -14.36
C ARG A 371 7.05 -21.31 -14.78
N GLU A 372 7.32 -21.30 -16.08
CA GLU A 372 8.62 -20.91 -16.63
C GLU A 372 8.96 -19.46 -16.24
N GLN A 373 8.02 -18.53 -16.41
CA GLN A 373 8.21 -17.14 -16.02
C GLN A 373 8.36 -16.97 -14.50
N ILE A 374 7.57 -17.68 -13.68
CA ILE A 374 7.71 -17.67 -12.21
C ILE A 374 9.13 -18.10 -11.81
N THR A 375 9.65 -19.17 -12.42
CA THR A 375 10.98 -19.70 -12.10
C THR A 375 12.07 -18.65 -12.36
N VAL A 376 12.01 -17.98 -13.51
CA VAL A 376 12.93 -16.88 -13.84
C VAL A 376 12.81 -15.73 -12.84
N VAL A 377 11.58 -15.34 -12.49
CA VAL A 377 11.30 -14.23 -11.58
C VAL A 377 11.82 -14.50 -10.16
N LEU A 378 11.58 -15.70 -9.62
CA LEU A 378 12.02 -16.08 -8.28
C LEU A 378 13.55 -16.22 -8.23
N ASN A 379 14.17 -16.74 -9.28
CA ASN A 379 15.62 -16.90 -9.35
C ASN A 379 16.36 -15.58 -9.61
N ASN A 380 15.79 -14.63 -10.34
CA ASN A 380 16.39 -13.32 -10.58
C ASN A 380 16.48 -12.44 -9.31
N GLY A 381 15.69 -12.75 -8.27
CA GLY A 381 15.85 -12.15 -6.95
C GLY A 381 17.18 -12.56 -6.30
N ILE A 382 17.70 -13.75 -6.59
CA ILE A 382 18.96 -14.28 -6.08
C ILE A 382 20.13 -13.61 -6.81
N ILE A 383 20.53 -12.43 -6.33
CA ILE A 383 21.84 -11.89 -6.69
C ILE A 383 22.87 -12.89 -6.17
N ASN A 384 23.58 -13.53 -7.11
CA ASN A 384 24.87 -14.19 -6.93
C ASN A 384 25.84 -13.21 -6.22
N THR A 385 25.80 -13.16 -4.88
CA THR A 385 26.85 -12.56 -4.05
C THR A 385 27.76 -13.64 -3.48
N GLY A 386 28.30 -14.45 -4.38
CA GLY A 386 29.41 -15.37 -4.16
C GLY A 386 29.88 -15.87 -5.54
N GLU A 387 31.13 -15.62 -5.89
CA GLU A 387 31.84 -16.20 -7.06
C GLU A 387 31.49 -17.69 -7.26
N MET A 388 31.42 -18.31 -8.44
CA MET A 388 31.84 -18.04 -9.82
C MET A 388 31.22 -19.17 -10.67
N SER A 389 30.59 -18.93 -11.82
CA SER A 389 30.70 -19.84 -12.98
C SER A 389 30.08 -19.23 -14.24
N ASN A 390 30.94 -18.90 -15.20
CA ASN A 390 30.69 -18.80 -16.64
C ASN A 390 29.27 -18.42 -17.09
N VAL A 391 29.01 -17.11 -17.19
CA VAL A 391 28.12 -16.60 -18.23
C VAL A 391 28.80 -16.91 -19.56
N GLN A 392 28.44 -18.06 -20.11
CA GLN A 392 28.77 -18.48 -21.45
C GLN A 392 28.22 -17.41 -22.39
N ASN A 393 29.12 -16.71 -23.07
CA ASN A 393 28.85 -15.81 -24.19
C ASN A 393 27.67 -16.33 -25.02
N GLN A 394 26.53 -15.64 -24.97
CA GLN A 394 25.58 -15.76 -26.06
C GLN A 394 26.18 -15.03 -27.28
N PRO A 395 26.40 -15.72 -28.41
CA PRO A 395 26.90 -15.09 -29.62
C PRO A 395 25.77 -14.24 -30.22
N GLY A 396 25.91 -12.92 -30.23
CA GLY A 396 24.95 -12.03 -30.91
C GLY A 396 24.78 -10.63 -30.34
N ALA A 397 25.36 -10.30 -29.18
CA ALA A 397 25.34 -8.93 -28.67
C ALA A 397 26.26 -8.03 -29.51
N VAL A 398 25.64 -7.25 -30.40
CA VAL A 398 26.24 -6.19 -31.22
C VAL A 398 26.88 -5.16 -30.28
N GLY A 399 28.21 -5.12 -30.20
CA GLY A 399 28.90 -4.12 -29.37
C GLY A 399 30.40 -4.29 -29.10
N SER A 400 31.08 -5.34 -29.57
CA SER A 400 32.53 -5.50 -29.36
C SER A 400 33.35 -5.01 -30.56
N GLN A 401 33.58 -3.70 -30.66
CA GLN A 401 34.79 -3.21 -31.31
C GLN A 401 35.97 -3.49 -30.38
N GLN A 402 36.60 -4.66 -30.55
CA GLN A 402 37.94 -4.90 -30.03
C GLN A 402 38.92 -4.05 -30.85
N SER A 403 39.44 -3.00 -30.21
CA SER A 403 40.67 -2.35 -30.66
C SER A 403 41.82 -3.34 -30.46
N ALA A 404 42.22 -4.03 -31.53
CA ALA A 404 43.46 -4.79 -31.57
C ALA A 404 44.62 -3.82 -31.80
N GLY A 405 45.58 -3.81 -30.89
CA GLY A 405 46.77 -2.97 -30.95
C GLY A 405 47.64 -3.27 -32.17
N GLY A 406 48.17 -2.20 -32.77
CA GLY A 406 49.31 -2.24 -33.67
C GLY A 406 50.57 -1.82 -32.92
N ALA A 407 51.57 -2.69 -32.99
CA ALA A 407 52.89 -2.54 -32.41
C ALA A 407 53.71 -1.38 -33.03
N THR A 408 54.48 -0.70 -32.18
CA THR A 408 55.87 -0.27 -32.42
C THR A 408 56.62 -0.29 -31.10
#